data_AF-A0A937KW27-F1
#
_entry.id   AF-A0A937KW27-F1
#
_cell.length_a   1.000
_cell.length_b   1.000
_cell.length_c   1.000
_cell.angle_alpha   90.00
_cell.angle_beta   90.00
_cell.angle_gamma   90.00
#
_symmetry.space_group_name_H-M   'P 1'
#
loop_
_entity.id
_entity.type
_entity.pdbx_description
1 polymer ?
#
loop_
_entity_poly.entity_id
_entity_poly.type
_entity_poly.pdbx_seq_one_letter_code
_entity_poly.pdbx_strand_id
1 'polypeptide(L)'
;MLFLMLINHPAVANGLRMDKTEISIAAFAEFVAATGMRTKAERDGGMVYEAGWMTKPGWNWRSPYGMPAAPDEPAVHITFDEAASYCRWRGQRLPTRAEWIDAGYTERRRHPAAGFVTGTTYRYPTGDTPAGAHCLDDCAVPAGQPINPAYQKVLLRGAGHLPVGRTRDGVNGLFDMGANVWEWASLG
;
A
#
# COMPACT_ATOMS: atom_id res chain seq x y z
N MET A 1 7.52 -3.86 0.80
CA MET A 1 6.64 -4.78 1.56
C MET A 1 5.96 -3.95 2.63
N LEU A 2 4.68 -3.56 2.38
CA LEU A 2 3.64 -2.88 3.20
C LEU A 2 2.46 -2.34 2.34
N PHE A 3 1.23 -1.96 2.78
CA PHE A 3 0.44 -2.07 4.03
C PHE A 3 -1.07 -1.78 3.71
N LEU A 4 -2.06 -2.50 4.28
CA LEU A 4 -3.48 -2.10 4.18
C LEU A 4 -4.30 -2.40 5.44
N MET A 5 -4.97 -1.39 6.05
CA MET A 5 -5.92 -1.61 7.15
C MET A 5 -6.86 -0.42 7.51
N LEU A 6 -7.97 -0.28 6.77
CA LEU A 6 -9.34 -0.40 7.31
C LEU A 6 -9.90 0.53 8.45
N ILE A 7 -10.07 1.86 8.32
CA ILE A 7 -11.26 2.74 8.64
C ILE A 7 -10.87 4.21 8.32
N ASN A 8 -11.45 4.85 7.28
CA ASN A 8 -12.70 5.67 7.36
C ASN A 8 -13.16 6.27 6.01
N HIS A 9 -14.11 5.67 5.29
CA HIS A 9 -15.20 6.25 4.46
C HIS A 9 -15.87 5.10 3.65
N PRO A 10 -17.11 5.24 3.12
CA PRO A 10 -17.89 4.07 2.68
C PRO A 10 -17.65 3.66 1.22
N ALA A 11 -16.80 2.67 0.99
CA ALA A 11 -16.93 1.72 -0.10
C ALA A 11 -17.27 0.35 0.51
N VAL A 12 -18.50 -0.11 0.33
CA VAL A 12 -19.03 -1.28 1.06
C VAL A 12 -18.96 -2.53 0.19
N ALA A 13 -18.12 -3.48 0.58
CA ALA A 13 -18.13 -4.85 0.06
C ALA A 13 -18.81 -5.77 1.08
N ASN A 14 -20.09 -6.10 0.91
CA ASN A 14 -20.83 -7.00 1.83
C ASN A 14 -20.79 -6.62 3.33
N GLY A 15 -20.60 -5.34 3.66
CA GLY A 15 -20.43 -4.83 5.04
C GLY A 15 -18.97 -4.66 5.48
N LEU A 16 -18.00 -5.19 4.73
CA LEU A 16 -16.59 -4.82 4.83
C LEU A 16 -16.42 -3.33 4.50
N ARG A 17 -15.61 -2.66 5.31
CA ARG A 17 -15.00 -1.36 4.99
C ARG A 17 -13.54 -1.63 4.63
N MET A 18 -12.91 -0.76 3.86
CA MET A 18 -11.49 -0.84 3.53
C MET A 18 -10.91 0.58 3.47
N ASP A 19 -9.62 0.74 3.73
CA ASP A 19 -8.97 2.04 3.53
C ASP A 19 -8.75 2.28 2.06
N LYS A 20 -8.92 3.53 1.64
CA LYS A 20 -8.87 3.92 0.23
C LYS A 20 -7.45 3.88 -0.34
N THR A 21 -6.44 3.89 0.52
CA THR A 21 -5.02 3.95 0.20
C THR A 21 -4.25 3.06 1.19
N GLU A 22 -2.95 2.90 0.94
CA GLU A 22 -2.03 2.40 1.95
C GLU A 22 -1.91 3.38 3.13
N ILE A 23 -1.33 2.89 4.21
CA ILE A 23 -1.07 3.68 5.42
C ILE A 23 0.16 4.56 5.19
N SER A 24 -0.03 5.88 5.29
CA SER A 24 1.06 6.84 5.12
C SER A 24 2.01 6.90 6.33
N ILE A 25 3.20 7.45 6.11
CA ILE A 25 4.20 7.74 7.14
C ILE A 25 3.60 8.65 8.24
N ALA A 26 2.76 9.62 7.89
CA ALA A 26 2.07 10.46 8.87
C ALA A 26 1.17 9.63 9.81
N ALA A 27 0.31 8.78 9.25
CA ALA A 27 -0.62 7.96 10.02
C ALA A 27 0.12 6.93 10.91
N PHE A 28 1.19 6.32 10.39
CA PHE A 28 2.03 5.43 11.19
C PHE A 28 2.83 6.16 12.28
N ALA A 29 3.21 7.43 12.05
CA ALA A 29 3.88 8.25 13.06
C ALA A 29 2.98 8.55 14.26
N GLU A 30 1.67 8.76 14.07
CA GLU A 30 0.71 8.91 15.17
C GLU A 30 0.72 7.70 16.11
N PHE A 31 0.71 6.50 15.54
CA PHE A 31 0.78 5.25 16.29
C PHE A 31 2.10 5.08 17.05
N VAL A 32 3.23 5.34 16.39
CA VAL A 32 4.55 5.26 17.03
C VAL A 32 4.65 6.29 18.17
N ALA A 33 4.13 7.49 18.00
CA ALA A 33 4.07 8.50 19.05
C ALA A 33 3.15 8.09 20.22
N ALA A 34 1.99 7.48 19.93
CA ALA A 34 1.02 7.06 20.93
C ALA A 34 1.42 5.79 21.71
N THR A 35 2.24 4.91 21.12
CA THR A 35 2.58 3.59 21.70
C THR A 35 4.05 3.43 22.09
N GLY A 36 4.93 4.31 21.63
CA GLY A 36 6.38 4.15 21.76
C GLY A 36 6.95 2.98 20.95
N MET A 37 6.20 2.44 19.98
CA MET A 37 6.66 1.28 19.20
C MET A 37 7.90 1.63 18.37
N ARG A 38 8.94 0.80 18.50
CA ARG A 38 10.10 0.79 17.60
C ARG A 38 10.01 -0.42 16.69
N THR A 39 10.05 -0.25 15.38
CA THR A 39 9.92 -1.36 14.42
C THR A 39 11.17 -2.24 14.38
N LYS A 40 11.04 -3.44 13.80
CA LYS A 40 12.16 -4.33 13.49
C LYS A 40 13.16 -3.64 12.56
N ALA A 41 12.70 -2.88 11.57
CA ALA A 41 13.61 -2.18 10.66
C ALA A 41 14.39 -1.04 11.34
N GLU A 42 13.81 -0.38 12.36
CA GLU A 42 14.53 0.58 13.22
C GLU A 42 15.59 -0.08 14.15
N ARG A 43 15.69 -1.41 14.17
CA ARG A 43 16.75 -2.17 14.86
C ARG A 43 17.72 -2.82 13.88
N ASP A 44 17.17 -3.51 12.88
CA ASP A 44 17.90 -4.49 12.07
C ASP A 44 18.12 -4.03 10.61
N GLY A 45 17.45 -2.96 10.18
CA GLY A 45 17.38 -2.51 8.79
C GLY A 45 16.18 -3.06 8.00
N GLY A 46 15.91 -2.43 6.86
CA GLY A 46 14.71 -2.66 6.07
C GLY A 46 14.88 -3.80 5.07
N MET A 47 13.91 -4.70 4.99
CA MET A 47 13.91 -5.78 3.99
C MET A 47 13.41 -5.28 2.63
N VAL A 48 14.21 -5.52 1.58
CA VAL A 48 13.84 -5.30 0.17
C VAL A 48 13.99 -6.58 -0.62
N TYR A 49 13.25 -6.68 -1.73
CA TYR A 49 13.44 -7.71 -2.73
C TYR A 49 14.08 -7.09 -3.97
N GLU A 50 15.33 -7.45 -4.24
CA GLU A 50 16.07 -7.03 -5.44
C GLU A 50 16.41 -8.29 -6.26
N ALA A 51 17.67 -8.75 -6.24
CA ALA A 51 18.06 -10.07 -6.77
C ALA A 51 17.76 -11.23 -5.77
N GLY A 52 16.76 -11.04 -4.91
CA GLY A 52 16.53 -11.81 -3.69
C GLY A 52 16.23 -10.91 -2.49
N TRP A 53 15.91 -11.51 -1.34
CA TRP A 53 15.64 -10.79 -0.10
C TRP A 53 16.95 -10.29 0.53
N MET A 54 17.05 -8.98 0.78
CA MET A 54 18.21 -8.37 1.40
C MET A 54 17.81 -7.34 2.47
N THR A 55 18.57 -7.27 3.55
CA THR A 55 18.44 -6.26 4.59
C THR A 55 19.30 -5.04 4.26
N LYS A 56 18.71 -3.84 4.24
CA LYS A 56 19.41 -2.57 4.03
C LYS A 56 19.54 -1.83 5.37
N PRO A 57 20.76 -1.67 5.93
CA PRO A 57 20.97 -0.92 7.17
C PRO A 57 20.44 0.51 7.08
N GLY A 58 19.82 1.00 8.15
CA GLY A 58 19.24 2.35 8.20
C GLY A 58 17.92 2.54 7.44
N TRP A 59 17.51 1.59 6.58
CA TRP A 59 16.21 1.66 5.91
C TRP A 59 15.11 1.26 6.90
N ASN A 60 14.07 2.08 7.02
CA ASN A 60 12.95 1.88 7.93
C ASN A 60 11.75 2.73 7.49
N TRP A 61 10.65 2.72 8.24
CA TRP A 61 9.42 3.42 7.86
C TRP A 61 9.54 4.95 7.77
N ARG A 62 10.49 5.59 8.47
CA ARG A 62 10.79 7.04 8.34
C ARG A 62 11.74 7.34 7.19
N SER A 63 12.59 6.37 6.86
CA SER A 63 13.65 6.47 5.86
C SER A 63 13.61 5.26 4.92
N PRO A 64 12.59 5.15 4.05
CA PRO A 64 12.28 3.94 3.29
C PRO A 64 13.35 3.57 2.25
N TYR A 65 14.18 4.53 1.85
CA TYR A 65 15.32 4.32 0.96
C TYR A 65 16.65 4.76 1.62
N GLY A 66 16.70 4.70 2.95
CA GLY A 66 17.83 5.21 3.75
C GLY A 66 17.91 6.74 3.81
N MET A 67 16.94 7.45 3.22
CA MET A 67 16.78 8.90 3.20
C MET A 67 15.40 9.25 3.77
N PRO A 68 15.23 10.37 4.50
CA PRO A 68 13.92 10.78 5.02
C PRO A 68 12.86 10.87 3.92
N ALA A 69 11.66 10.38 4.20
CA ALA A 69 10.51 10.42 3.31
C ALA A 69 9.46 11.46 3.75
N ALA A 70 8.62 11.86 2.81
CA ALA A 70 7.53 12.79 3.04
C ALA A 70 6.37 12.13 3.84
N PRO A 71 5.56 12.89 4.60
CA PRO A 71 4.52 12.31 5.45
C PRO A 71 3.39 11.61 4.68
N ASP A 72 3.21 11.91 3.40
CA ASP A 72 2.22 11.32 2.49
C ASP A 72 2.75 10.11 1.69
N GLU A 73 4.02 9.74 1.84
CA GLU A 73 4.54 8.46 1.34
C GLU A 73 3.99 7.27 2.14
N PRO A 74 3.82 6.08 1.52
CA PRO A 74 3.46 4.87 2.23
C PRO A 74 4.54 4.51 3.25
N ALA A 75 4.12 4.18 4.47
CA ALA A 75 5.02 3.57 5.43
C ALA A 75 5.48 2.21 4.89
N VAL A 76 6.77 1.87 5.01
CA VAL A 76 7.33 0.57 4.57
C VAL A 76 8.37 0.01 5.55
N HIS A 77 8.79 -1.24 5.36
CA HIS A 77 9.71 -1.98 6.26
C HIS A 77 9.15 -2.20 7.67
N ILE A 78 7.94 -2.74 7.72
CA ILE A 78 7.21 -3.03 8.95
C ILE A 78 6.72 -4.50 8.83
N THR A 79 6.72 -5.24 9.94
CA THR A 79 6.35 -6.68 9.90
C THR A 79 4.83 -6.87 9.85
N PHE A 80 4.38 -8.10 9.62
CA PHE A 80 2.97 -8.48 9.75
C PHE A 80 2.42 -8.19 11.16
N ASP A 81 3.17 -8.52 12.22
CA ASP A 81 2.74 -8.31 13.61
C ASP A 81 2.67 -6.83 13.99
N GLU A 82 3.58 -6.03 13.44
CA GLU A 82 3.61 -4.58 13.56
C GLU A 82 2.44 -3.95 12.77
N ALA A 83 2.05 -4.53 11.62
CA ALA A 83 0.79 -4.23 10.93
C ALA A 83 -0.41 -4.46 11.83
N ALA A 84 -0.56 -5.69 12.31
CA ALA A 84 -1.67 -6.08 13.15
C ALA A 84 -1.73 -5.21 14.43
N SER A 85 -0.59 -4.71 14.92
CA SER A 85 -0.52 -3.80 16.06
C SER A 85 -0.96 -2.37 15.74
N TYR A 86 -0.46 -1.76 14.65
CA TYR A 86 -0.84 -0.41 14.21
C TYR A 86 -2.36 -0.25 14.19
N CYS A 87 -3.05 -1.24 13.64
CA CYS A 87 -4.45 -1.09 13.33
C CYS A 87 -5.37 -1.74 14.37
N ARG A 88 -4.88 -2.68 15.20
CA ARG A 88 -5.53 -2.96 16.51
C ARG A 88 -5.62 -1.69 17.35
N TRP A 89 -4.57 -0.86 17.38
CA TRP A 89 -4.58 0.45 18.06
C TRP A 89 -5.64 1.41 17.48
N ARG A 90 -5.89 1.35 16.17
CA ARG A 90 -6.98 2.07 15.49
C ARG A 90 -8.38 1.45 15.68
N GLY A 91 -8.53 0.30 16.33
CA GLY A 91 -9.80 -0.44 16.46
C GLY A 91 -10.18 -1.27 15.22
N GLN A 92 -9.19 -1.82 14.52
CA GLN A 92 -9.29 -2.41 13.18
C GLN A 92 -8.62 -3.80 13.12
N ARG A 93 -8.75 -4.51 11.98
CA ARG A 93 -8.06 -5.79 11.71
C ARG A 93 -7.58 -5.88 10.26
N LEU A 94 -6.57 -6.72 9.99
CA LEU A 94 -6.04 -6.93 8.63
C LEU A 94 -7.18 -7.48 7.76
N PRO A 95 -7.20 -7.13 6.47
CA PRO A 95 -8.02 -7.87 5.53
C PRO A 95 -7.54 -9.33 5.53
N THR A 96 -8.48 -10.26 5.43
CA THR A 96 -8.13 -11.61 4.96
C THR A 96 -7.74 -11.55 3.48
N ARG A 97 -7.00 -12.54 2.98
CA ARG A 97 -6.66 -12.66 1.55
C ARG A 97 -7.93 -12.64 0.68
N ALA A 98 -9.02 -13.25 1.14
CA ALA A 98 -10.29 -13.26 0.42
C ALA A 98 -10.91 -11.86 0.33
N GLU A 99 -10.89 -11.10 1.43
CA GLU A 99 -11.40 -9.73 1.48
C GLU A 99 -10.55 -8.76 0.67
N TRP A 100 -9.23 -8.90 0.71
CA TRP A 100 -8.30 -8.09 -0.09
C TRP A 100 -8.53 -8.32 -1.59
N ILE A 101 -8.68 -9.58 -2.02
CA ILE A 101 -9.00 -9.92 -3.42
C ILE A 101 -10.39 -9.39 -3.80
N ASP A 102 -11.42 -9.59 -2.98
CA ASP A 102 -12.76 -9.12 -3.35
C ASP A 102 -12.84 -7.60 -3.48
N ALA A 103 -12.25 -6.88 -2.53
CA ALA A 103 -12.27 -5.42 -2.53
C ALA A 103 -11.37 -4.82 -3.62
N GLY A 104 -10.22 -5.44 -3.92
CA GLY A 104 -9.31 -4.99 -4.97
C GLY A 104 -9.76 -5.32 -6.39
N TYR A 105 -10.61 -6.33 -6.60
CA TYR A 105 -10.93 -6.85 -7.94
C TYR A 105 -12.42 -6.90 -8.27
N THR A 106 -13.34 -7.01 -7.31
CA THR A 106 -14.80 -7.00 -7.56
C THR A 106 -15.42 -5.64 -7.22
N GLU A 107 -16.06 -4.98 -8.18
CA GLU A 107 -16.72 -3.69 -7.93
C GLU A 107 -18.04 -3.89 -7.17
N ARG A 108 -18.13 -3.29 -5.98
CA ARG A 108 -19.27 -3.41 -5.05
C ARG A 108 -20.03 -2.09 -4.86
N ARG A 109 -19.51 -0.94 -5.32
CA ARG A 109 -20.23 0.34 -5.25
C ARG A 109 -21.51 0.27 -6.08
N ARG A 110 -22.62 0.76 -5.52
CA ARG A 110 -23.91 0.93 -6.22
C ARG A 110 -23.82 1.89 -7.42
N HIS A 111 -22.95 2.90 -7.32
CA HIS A 111 -22.70 3.92 -8.33
C HIS A 111 -21.18 3.96 -8.59
N PRO A 112 -20.66 3.07 -9.43
CA PRO A 112 -19.23 3.00 -9.73
C PRO A 112 -18.76 4.19 -10.57
N ALA A 113 -17.45 4.44 -10.57
CA ALA A 113 -16.84 5.44 -11.46
C ALA A 113 -16.89 4.97 -12.94
N ALA A 114 -16.76 5.90 -13.88
CA ALA A 114 -16.78 5.58 -15.31
C ALA A 114 -15.69 4.54 -15.66
N GLY A 115 -16.09 3.47 -16.36
CA GLY A 115 -15.24 2.31 -16.67
C GLY A 115 -15.39 1.12 -15.71
N PHE A 116 -16.08 1.29 -14.58
CA PHE A 116 -16.39 0.22 -13.64
C PHE A 116 -17.89 -0.13 -13.62
N VAL A 117 -18.23 -1.40 -13.39
CA VAL A 117 -19.60 -1.94 -13.39
C VAL A 117 -19.83 -2.77 -12.12
N THR A 118 -20.91 -2.47 -11.39
CA THR A 118 -21.24 -3.17 -10.14
C THR A 118 -21.45 -4.67 -10.36
N GLY A 119 -20.78 -5.48 -9.54
CA GLY A 119 -20.81 -6.95 -9.63
C GLY A 119 -19.76 -7.57 -10.55
N THR A 120 -19.03 -6.76 -11.32
CA THR A 120 -17.95 -7.24 -12.19
C THR A 120 -16.65 -7.43 -11.41
N THR A 121 -16.02 -8.60 -11.58
CA THR A 121 -14.64 -8.86 -11.16
C THR A 121 -13.70 -8.60 -12.33
N TYR A 122 -12.72 -7.72 -12.11
CA TYR A 122 -11.77 -7.27 -13.11
C TYR A 122 -10.47 -8.08 -13.11
N ARG A 123 -9.69 -7.96 -14.20
CA ARG A 123 -8.37 -8.62 -14.30
C ARG A 123 -7.28 -7.89 -13.50
N TYR A 124 -7.39 -6.57 -13.38
CA TYR A 124 -6.50 -5.70 -12.62
C TYR A 124 -7.34 -4.84 -11.67
N PRO A 125 -6.78 -4.35 -10.54
CA PRO A 125 -7.49 -3.40 -9.68
C PRO A 125 -7.82 -2.07 -10.36
N THR A 126 -7.13 -1.76 -11.46
CA THR A 126 -7.42 -0.63 -12.35
C THR A 126 -8.42 -0.97 -13.48
N GLY A 127 -9.03 -2.16 -13.48
CA GLY A 127 -10.02 -2.60 -14.48
C GLY A 127 -9.47 -3.65 -15.44
N ASP A 128 -9.81 -3.54 -16.73
CA ASP A 128 -9.41 -4.55 -17.74
C ASP A 128 -7.92 -4.48 -18.12
N THR A 129 -7.23 -3.39 -17.78
CA THR A 129 -5.81 -3.17 -18.05
C THR A 129 -5.09 -2.63 -16.80
N PRO A 130 -3.77 -2.84 -16.66
CA PRO A 130 -2.99 -2.31 -15.54
C PRO A 130 -2.73 -0.79 -15.66
N ALA A 131 -3.20 -0.13 -16.73
CA ALA A 131 -2.87 1.25 -17.03
C ALA A 131 -3.31 2.23 -15.93
N GLY A 132 -2.36 3.01 -15.41
CA GLY A 132 -2.58 3.94 -14.30
C GLY A 132 -2.22 3.39 -12.92
N ALA A 133 -1.85 2.11 -12.81
CA ALA A 133 -1.18 1.56 -11.63
C ALA A 133 0.32 1.92 -11.63
N HIS A 134 0.93 1.97 -10.44
CA HIS A 134 2.38 2.12 -10.30
C HIS A 134 3.03 0.76 -10.05
N CYS A 135 3.54 0.11 -11.09
CA CYS A 135 4.32 -1.12 -10.94
C CYS A 135 5.66 -1.01 -11.66
N LEU A 136 6.37 -2.12 -11.84
CA LEU A 136 7.77 -2.08 -12.25
C LEU A 136 7.92 -1.89 -13.77
N ASP A 137 7.46 -2.84 -14.57
CA ASP A 137 7.72 -2.84 -16.03
C ASP A 137 6.44 -3.10 -16.86
N ASP A 138 5.38 -3.61 -16.23
CA ASP A 138 4.23 -4.26 -16.86
C ASP A 138 2.93 -3.43 -16.87
N CYS A 139 2.91 -2.25 -16.24
CA CYS A 139 1.72 -1.39 -16.12
C CYS A 139 1.67 -0.18 -17.08
N ALA A 140 2.66 -0.05 -17.97
CA ALA A 140 2.86 1.14 -18.82
C ALA A 140 2.82 2.45 -17.98
N VAL A 141 3.67 2.51 -16.95
CA VAL A 141 3.71 3.59 -15.95
C VAL A 141 3.80 4.96 -16.65
N PRO A 142 2.84 5.88 -16.40
CA PRO A 142 2.85 7.21 -17.01
C PRO A 142 4.14 7.99 -16.70
N ALA A 143 4.72 8.61 -17.72
CA ALA A 143 5.86 9.50 -17.54
C ALA A 143 5.49 10.71 -16.67
N GLY A 144 6.44 11.18 -15.84
CA GLY A 144 6.26 12.37 -15.00
C GLY A 144 5.47 12.15 -13.70
N GLN A 145 5.31 10.92 -13.24
CA GLN A 145 4.86 10.65 -11.87
C GLN A 145 5.83 11.26 -10.83
N PRO A 146 5.33 11.69 -9.65
CA PRO A 146 6.11 12.42 -8.63
C PRO A 146 7.00 11.48 -7.79
N ILE A 147 7.80 10.66 -8.45
CA ILE A 147 8.77 9.77 -7.81
C ILE A 147 10.00 10.59 -7.42
N ASN A 148 10.51 10.42 -6.21
CA ASN A 148 11.75 11.05 -5.79
C ASN A 148 12.94 10.43 -6.57
N PRO A 149 13.65 11.18 -7.44
CA PRO A 149 14.72 10.64 -8.27
C PRO A 149 15.97 10.23 -7.49
N ALA A 150 16.02 10.49 -6.17
CA ALA A 150 17.04 9.93 -5.30
C ALA A 150 16.80 8.44 -4.98
N TYR A 151 15.55 7.98 -4.94
CA TYR A 151 15.22 6.59 -4.57
C TYR A 151 15.69 5.60 -5.63
N GLN A 152 15.50 5.90 -6.91
CA GLN A 152 16.02 5.09 -8.01
C GLN A 152 17.56 4.89 -7.95
N LYS A 153 18.32 5.84 -7.37
CA LYS A 153 19.79 5.74 -7.29
C LYS A 153 20.29 4.72 -6.26
N VAL A 154 19.43 4.25 -5.35
CA VAL A 154 19.76 3.29 -4.29
C VAL A 154 19.03 1.95 -4.43
N LEU A 155 18.33 1.76 -5.56
CA LEU A 155 17.57 0.56 -5.91
C LEU A 155 18.20 -0.16 -7.11
N LEU A 156 18.19 -1.49 -7.06
CA LEU A 156 18.57 -2.34 -8.20
C LEU A 156 17.40 -2.57 -9.19
N ARG A 157 16.16 -2.28 -8.81
CA ARG A 157 14.96 -2.41 -9.66
C ARG A 157 13.89 -1.38 -9.29
N GLY A 158 13.19 -0.86 -10.30
CA GLY A 158 12.15 0.15 -10.13
C GLY A 158 12.70 1.54 -9.80
N ALA A 159 11.80 2.49 -9.56
CA ALA A 159 12.15 3.88 -9.31
C ALA A 159 11.89 4.34 -7.86
N GLY A 160 11.21 3.52 -7.05
CA GLY A 160 10.66 3.86 -5.74
C GLY A 160 9.12 3.83 -5.76
N HIS A 161 8.47 4.05 -4.62
CA HIS A 161 7.02 4.21 -4.51
C HIS A 161 6.56 5.65 -4.82
N LEU A 162 5.25 5.82 -4.99
CA LEU A 162 4.55 7.11 -4.99
C LEU A 162 3.98 7.44 -3.61
N PRO A 163 3.65 8.72 -3.34
CA PRO A 163 2.71 9.08 -2.28
C PRO A 163 1.40 8.29 -2.37
N VAL A 164 0.79 8.01 -1.22
CA VAL A 164 -0.42 7.18 -1.12
C VAL A 164 -1.59 7.81 -1.89
N GLY A 165 -2.35 7.01 -2.63
CA GLY A 165 -3.51 7.51 -3.38
C GLY A 165 -3.16 8.36 -4.61
N ARG A 166 -1.94 8.22 -5.16
CA ARG A 166 -1.47 9.01 -6.31
C ARG A 166 -1.77 8.37 -7.67
N THR A 167 -2.04 7.06 -7.71
CA THR A 167 -2.47 6.34 -8.91
C THR A 167 -3.91 6.66 -9.30
N ARG A 168 -4.40 6.05 -10.39
CA ARG A 168 -5.84 6.09 -10.74
C ARG A 168 -6.66 5.34 -9.68
N ASP A 169 -7.85 5.84 -9.35
CA ASP A 169 -8.76 5.09 -8.49
C ASP A 169 -9.26 3.83 -9.20
N GLY A 170 -9.14 2.71 -8.50
CA GLY A 170 -9.47 1.39 -9.00
C GLY A 170 -10.89 0.96 -8.72
N VAL A 171 -11.07 -0.36 -8.76
CA VAL A 171 -12.24 -1.07 -8.25
C VAL A 171 -12.58 -0.60 -6.84
N ASN A 172 -13.87 -0.41 -6.54
CA ASN A 172 -14.37 0.16 -5.29
C ASN A 172 -13.88 1.59 -4.98
N GLY A 173 -13.12 2.21 -5.89
CA GLY A 173 -12.45 3.49 -5.68
C GLY A 173 -11.21 3.38 -4.79
N LEU A 174 -10.66 2.17 -4.60
CA LEU A 174 -9.41 1.96 -3.88
C LEU A 174 -8.24 2.32 -4.78
N PHE A 175 -7.24 3.01 -4.24
CA PHE A 175 -5.99 3.30 -4.95
C PHE A 175 -4.95 2.22 -4.68
N ASP A 176 -3.94 2.16 -5.56
CA ASP A 176 -2.68 1.44 -5.36
C ASP A 176 -2.74 -0.08 -5.12
N MET A 177 -3.95 -0.66 -4.96
CA MET A 177 -4.20 -2.10 -4.77
C MET A 177 -3.39 -2.96 -5.73
N GLY A 178 -2.54 -3.84 -5.21
CA GLY A 178 -1.72 -4.76 -6.00
C GLY A 178 -0.62 -4.09 -6.85
N ALA A 179 -0.35 -2.82 -6.56
CA ALA A 179 0.66 -1.96 -7.15
C ALA A 179 1.37 -1.18 -6.01
N ASN A 180 2.17 -0.17 -6.34
CA ASN A 180 2.94 0.71 -5.47
C ASN A 180 3.81 0.01 -4.41
N VAL A 181 3.21 -0.57 -3.37
CA VAL A 181 3.85 -1.34 -2.30
C VAL A 181 3.02 -2.60 -1.92
N TRP A 182 3.71 -3.71 -1.59
CA TRP A 182 3.07 -5.00 -1.27
C TRP A 182 2.27 -5.05 0.04
N GLU A 183 0.95 -5.12 -0.03
CA GLU A 183 0.06 -5.10 1.14
C GLU A 183 0.00 -6.44 1.92
N TRP A 184 -0.10 -6.39 3.25
CA TRP A 184 -0.31 -7.57 4.10
C TRP A 184 -1.79 -7.96 4.19
N ALA A 185 -2.06 -9.26 4.15
CA ALA A 185 -3.37 -9.83 4.46
C ALA A 185 -3.20 -11.09 5.34
N SER A 186 -4.16 -11.41 6.19
CA SER A 186 -4.20 -12.71 6.89
C SER A 186 -4.70 -13.81 5.94
N LEU A 187 -4.26 -15.06 6.12
CA LEU A 187 -4.69 -16.14 5.23
C LEU A 187 -6.10 -16.69 5.54
N GLY A 188 -6.62 -16.43 6.75
CA GLY A 188 -7.82 -17.06 7.29
C GLY A 188 -7.46 -18.18 8.26
#